data_AF-A0A2G5BET4-F1
#
_entry.id   AF-A0A2G5BET4-F1
#
_cell.length_a   1.000
_cell.length_b   1.000
_cell.length_c   1.000
_cell.angle_alpha   90.00
_cell.angle_beta   90.00
_cell.angle_gamma   90.00
#
_symmetry.space_group_name_H-M   'P 1'
#
loop_
_entity.id
_entity.type
_entity.pdbx_description
1 polymer ?
#
loop_
_entity_poly.entity_id
_entity_poly.type
_entity_poly.pdbx_seq_one_letter_code
_entity_poly.pdbx_strand_id
1 'polypeptide(L)'
;MNMSLPLWILLAILSCLAQNISGFDINCNSNVAVYWGQNSGASGSLPYQKPLGAYCDDDNVDIILLSFLYILKGAGGYPVLNFANICDYSKNASVPVFPGTELMHCSDMGVDIKHCQSKGKIVLLSIGGATAQLNSDADTFSKQVWDLFMEGSSPYRPFDDAIIDGVDLDFEQSSQMNLIQFANNMNQLYKTGTRKYYLTSAPQCPYPDANLGNLLSQAHVDMAFIQFYNSGWCDNSKYGLPHWPEVSYSKCFRCLLI
;
A
#
# COMPACT_ATOMS: atom_id res chain seq x y z
N MET A 1 28.75 -46.45 38.00
CA MET A 1 27.68 -45.49 38.31
C MET A 1 27.19 -44.92 36.99
N ASN A 2 26.09 -45.47 36.46
CA ASN A 2 25.44 -44.96 35.25
C ASN A 2 24.49 -43.83 35.65
N MET A 3 24.87 -42.58 35.35
CA MET A 3 23.95 -41.45 35.44
C MET A 3 23.17 -41.34 34.13
N SER A 4 22.00 -41.95 34.08
CA SER A 4 20.99 -41.67 33.06
C SER A 4 20.41 -40.27 33.33
N LEU A 5 20.69 -39.30 32.45
CA LEU A 5 19.94 -38.05 32.45
C LEU A 5 18.47 -38.35 32.14
N PRO A 6 17.50 -37.84 32.92
CA PRO A 6 16.09 -38.07 32.66
C PRO A 6 15.66 -37.44 31.32
N LEU A 7 14.98 -38.25 30.49
CA LEU A 7 14.48 -37.92 29.15
C LEU A 7 13.59 -36.66 29.12
N TRP A 8 13.05 -36.25 30.27
CA TRP A 8 12.23 -35.04 30.43
C TRP A 8 13.04 -33.74 30.33
N ILE A 9 14.36 -33.77 30.54
CA ILE A 9 15.23 -32.59 30.38
C ILE A 9 15.46 -32.27 28.88
N LEU A 10 15.34 -33.26 27.99
CA LEU A 10 15.44 -33.07 26.54
C LEU A 10 14.19 -32.45 25.91
N LEU A 11 13.02 -32.53 26.56
CA LEU A 11 11.77 -31.94 26.08
C LEU A 11 11.58 -30.46 26.47
N ALA A 12 12.35 -29.96 27.43
CA ALA A 12 12.28 -28.55 27.86
C ALA A 12 13.16 -27.59 27.03
N ILE A 13 14.02 -28.11 26.14
CA ILE A 13 14.91 -27.29 25.30
C ILE A 13 14.33 -27.08 23.89
N LEU A 14 13.20 -27.72 23.55
CA LEU A 14 12.54 -27.57 22.24
C LEU A 14 11.36 -26.57 22.24
N SER A 15 11.23 -25.71 23.26
CA SER A 15 10.12 -24.74 23.38
C SER A 15 10.55 -23.26 23.44
N CYS A 16 11.82 -22.95 23.20
CA CYS A 16 12.28 -21.56 23.09
C CYS A 16 13.07 -21.40 21.79
N LEU A 17 12.35 -20.97 20.75
CA LEU A 17 12.74 -20.11 19.62
C LEU A 17 11.72 -20.30 18.47
N ALA A 18 10.43 -20.24 18.78
CA ALA A 18 9.53 -19.64 17.81
C ALA A 18 9.85 -18.14 17.87
N GLN A 19 10.77 -17.69 17.02
CA GLN A 19 10.80 -16.27 16.68
C GLN A 19 9.40 -15.98 16.15
N ASN A 20 8.60 -15.24 16.92
CA ASN A 20 7.39 -14.65 16.37
C ASN A 20 7.88 -13.76 15.24
N ILE A 21 7.74 -14.21 13.99
CA ILE A 21 7.73 -13.29 12.87
C ILE A 21 6.53 -12.41 13.18
N SER A 22 6.80 -11.22 13.74
CA SER A 22 5.77 -10.22 13.98
C SER A 22 5.39 -9.72 12.60
N GLY A 23 4.44 -10.40 11.96
CA GLY A 23 3.80 -9.89 10.77
C GLY A 23 2.90 -8.71 11.14
N PHE A 24 2.30 -8.12 10.11
CA PHE A 24 1.34 -7.04 10.29
C PHE A 24 0.23 -7.41 11.29
N ASP A 25 -0.05 -6.53 12.24
CA ASP A 25 -1.22 -6.61 13.12
C ASP A 25 -1.92 -5.25 13.18
N ILE A 26 -3.14 -5.17 12.63
CA ILE A 26 -3.96 -3.97 12.60
C ILE A 26 -4.23 -3.35 13.98
N ASN A 27 -4.08 -4.12 15.06
CA ASN A 27 -4.28 -3.69 16.44
C ASN A 27 -2.98 -3.23 17.13
N CYS A 28 -1.82 -3.42 16.50
CA CYS A 28 -0.51 -3.08 17.06
C CYS A 28 -0.01 -1.70 16.61
N ASN A 29 0.59 -0.96 17.54
CA ASN A 29 1.09 0.39 17.32
C ASN A 29 2.53 0.46 16.80
N SER A 30 3.09 -0.68 16.40
CA SER A 30 4.49 -0.83 15.96
C SER A 30 4.63 -1.10 14.47
N ASN A 31 3.53 -1.18 13.71
CA ASN A 31 3.63 -1.40 12.27
C ASN A 31 4.40 -0.26 11.58
N VAL A 32 5.21 -0.62 10.61
CA VAL A 32 5.91 0.30 9.73
C VAL A 32 5.37 0.15 8.31
N ALA A 33 4.87 1.25 7.77
CA ALA A 33 4.44 1.35 6.38
C ALA A 33 5.48 2.10 5.55
N VAL A 34 5.80 1.58 4.36
CA VAL A 34 6.74 2.21 3.42
C VAL A 34 6.12 2.36 2.04
N TYR A 35 6.36 3.51 1.42
CA TYR A 35 6.08 3.72 0.00
C TYR A 35 7.22 3.12 -0.83
N TRP A 36 6.88 2.33 -1.85
CA TRP A 36 7.84 1.70 -2.76
C TRP A 36 7.39 1.89 -4.21
N GLY A 37 8.33 2.22 -5.10
CA GLY A 37 8.07 2.26 -6.55
C GLY A 37 8.49 3.55 -7.25
N GLN A 38 8.69 4.65 -6.53
CA GLN A 38 9.07 5.95 -7.13
C GLN A 38 10.56 6.28 -7.10
N ASN A 39 11.40 5.37 -6.60
CA ASN A 39 12.85 5.49 -6.64
C ASN A 39 13.37 6.80 -5.99
N SER A 40 12.77 7.20 -4.86
CA SER A 40 13.11 8.42 -4.10
C SER A 40 14.60 8.52 -3.82
N GLY A 41 15.22 7.39 -3.42
CA GLY A 41 16.64 7.31 -3.10
C GLY A 41 17.57 7.81 -4.20
N ALA A 42 17.29 7.48 -5.47
CA ALA A 42 18.14 7.90 -6.59
C ALA A 42 18.14 9.43 -6.80
N SER A 43 17.08 10.13 -6.38
CA SER A 43 17.01 11.60 -6.43
C SER A 43 17.83 12.27 -5.31
N GLY A 44 18.14 11.54 -4.23
CA GLY A 44 18.77 12.05 -3.01
C GLY A 44 20.22 11.59 -2.77
N SER A 45 20.86 10.94 -3.74
CA SER A 45 22.21 10.30 -3.67
C SER A 45 22.25 8.89 -3.05
N LEU A 46 21.11 8.28 -2.76
CA LEU A 46 21.03 6.87 -2.35
C LEU A 46 20.99 5.96 -3.59
N PRO A 47 21.27 4.65 -3.42
CA PRO A 47 21.14 3.69 -4.51
C PRO A 47 19.74 3.68 -5.12
N TYR A 48 19.67 3.28 -6.39
CA TYR A 48 18.40 3.00 -7.07
C TYR A 48 17.57 1.99 -6.27
N GLN A 49 16.23 2.13 -6.33
CA GLN A 49 15.31 1.16 -5.77
C GLN A 49 15.58 -0.22 -6.37
N LYS A 50 15.51 -1.23 -5.51
CA LYS A 50 15.61 -2.64 -5.88
C LYS A 50 14.22 -3.17 -6.27
N PRO A 51 14.14 -4.37 -6.88
CA PRO A 51 12.87 -5.09 -7.01
C PRO A 51 12.15 -5.21 -5.65
N LEU A 52 10.81 -5.29 -5.69
CA LEU A 52 9.96 -5.31 -4.50
C LEU A 52 10.36 -6.44 -3.54
N GLY A 53 10.74 -7.60 -4.08
CA GLY A 53 11.19 -8.78 -3.35
C GLY A 53 12.30 -8.50 -2.35
N ALA A 54 13.19 -7.54 -2.64
CA ALA A 54 14.30 -7.18 -1.76
C ALA A 54 13.86 -6.53 -0.44
N TYR A 55 12.65 -5.95 -0.39
CA TYR A 55 12.08 -5.32 0.80
C TYR A 55 11.13 -6.27 1.54
N CYS A 56 10.67 -7.34 0.88
CA CYS A 56 9.85 -8.39 1.50
C CYS A 56 10.58 -9.17 2.61
N ASP A 57 11.91 -9.17 2.62
CA ASP A 57 12.71 -9.84 3.64
C ASP A 57 13.21 -8.90 4.74
N ASP A 58 12.80 -7.63 4.73
CA ASP A 58 13.10 -6.68 5.81
C ASP A 58 12.07 -6.83 6.94
N ASP A 59 12.49 -7.36 8.09
CA ASP A 59 11.63 -7.57 9.26
C ASP A 59 11.15 -6.25 9.92
N ASN A 60 11.66 -5.09 9.49
CA ASN A 60 11.22 -3.78 10.00
C ASN A 60 10.06 -3.18 9.19
N VAL A 61 9.53 -3.87 8.18
CA VAL A 61 8.47 -3.37 7.30
C VAL A 61 7.26 -4.28 7.38
N ASP A 62 6.08 -3.74 7.67
CA ASP A 62 4.84 -4.53 7.80
C ASP A 62 3.89 -4.28 6.63
N ILE A 63 3.90 -3.06 6.10
CA ILE A 63 3.01 -2.60 5.03
C ILE A 63 3.84 -1.99 3.90
N ILE A 64 3.60 -2.41 2.67
CA ILE A 64 4.23 -1.85 1.48
C ILE A 64 3.15 -1.25 0.59
N LEU A 65 3.32 0.03 0.27
CA LEU A 65 2.42 0.81 -0.57
C LEU A 65 3.07 0.91 -1.96
N LEU A 66 2.48 0.24 -2.95
CA LEU A 66 2.96 0.24 -4.33
C LEU A 66 2.60 1.58 -4.99
N SER A 67 3.62 2.37 -5.26
CA SER A 67 3.51 3.77 -5.68
C SER A 67 3.96 3.93 -7.14
N PHE A 68 3.08 4.17 -8.11
CA PHE A 68 1.65 4.50 -7.98
C PHE A 68 0.79 4.03 -9.16
N LEU A 69 -0.53 3.92 -8.93
CA LEU A 69 -1.56 4.15 -9.93
C LEU A 69 -1.85 5.66 -9.97
N TYR A 70 -1.31 6.35 -10.96
CA TYR A 70 -1.30 7.82 -10.97
C TYR A 70 -2.26 8.44 -12.00
N ILE A 71 -2.67 7.71 -13.04
CA ILE A 71 -3.73 8.15 -13.97
C ILE A 71 -4.90 7.18 -13.84
N LEU A 72 -6.06 7.68 -13.43
CA LEU A 72 -7.22 6.81 -13.19
C LEU A 72 -7.87 6.33 -14.49
N LYS A 73 -7.69 7.06 -15.59
CA LYS A 73 -8.28 6.78 -16.90
C LYS A 73 -7.37 7.22 -18.05
N GLY A 74 -6.49 6.33 -18.47
CA GLY A 74 -5.61 6.48 -19.64
C GLY A 74 -6.22 5.89 -20.92
N ALA A 75 -5.35 5.52 -21.86
CA ALA A 75 -5.75 4.91 -23.13
C ALA A 75 -6.58 3.63 -22.94
N GLY A 76 -7.62 3.47 -23.77
CA GLY A 76 -8.56 2.35 -23.66
C GLY A 76 -9.46 2.39 -22.44
N GLY A 77 -9.40 3.45 -21.62
CA GLY A 77 -10.17 3.59 -20.39
C GLY A 77 -9.61 2.82 -19.20
N TYR A 78 -8.35 2.36 -19.28
CA TYR A 78 -7.65 1.66 -18.20
C TYR A 78 -6.75 2.60 -17.41
N PRO A 79 -6.44 2.29 -16.15
CA PRO A 79 -5.53 3.11 -15.36
C PRO A 79 -4.08 2.99 -15.87
N VAL A 80 -3.25 3.96 -15.49
CA VAL A 80 -1.81 3.95 -15.78
C VAL A 80 -1.03 3.85 -14.47
N LEU A 81 -0.11 2.91 -14.45
CA LEU A 81 0.80 2.66 -13.33
C LEU A 81 2.15 3.35 -13.62
N ASN A 82 2.92 3.62 -12.57
CA ASN A 82 4.32 4.01 -12.70
C ASN A 82 5.08 3.45 -11.48
N PHE A 83 6.04 2.55 -11.70
CA PHE A 83 6.95 2.04 -10.67
C PHE A 83 8.41 2.29 -11.05
N ALA A 84 8.68 3.47 -11.63
CA ALA A 84 9.98 3.98 -12.01
C ALA A 84 10.86 2.95 -12.73
N ASN A 85 12.09 2.72 -12.28
CA ASN A 85 13.05 1.83 -12.95
C ASN A 85 12.70 0.33 -12.88
N ILE A 86 11.59 -0.06 -12.22
CA ILE A 86 11.17 -1.47 -12.14
C ILE A 86 10.09 -1.77 -13.18
N CYS A 87 9.05 -0.95 -13.26
CA CYS A 87 8.00 -1.11 -14.26
C CYS A 87 7.46 0.27 -14.65
N ASP A 88 8.03 0.87 -15.70
CA ASP A 88 7.62 2.16 -16.26
C ASP A 88 7.84 2.18 -17.79
N TYR A 89 6.74 2.08 -18.54
CA TYR A 89 6.75 2.12 -20.00
C TYR A 89 7.28 3.46 -20.55
N SER A 90 7.04 4.57 -19.84
CA SER A 90 7.46 5.91 -20.28
C SER A 90 8.99 6.08 -20.30
N LYS A 91 9.70 5.27 -19.49
CA LYS A 91 11.16 5.25 -19.40
C LYS A 91 11.80 4.04 -20.06
N ASN A 92 11.03 2.97 -20.25
CA ASN A 92 11.50 1.74 -20.87
C ASN A 92 10.41 1.12 -21.76
N ALA A 93 10.50 1.35 -23.06
CA ALA A 93 9.57 0.81 -24.06
C ALA A 93 9.58 -0.73 -24.14
N SER A 94 10.51 -1.42 -23.46
CA SER A 94 10.51 -2.88 -23.34
C SER A 94 9.60 -3.41 -22.23
N VAL A 95 9.07 -2.54 -21.35
CA VAL A 95 8.04 -2.95 -20.39
C VAL A 95 6.75 -3.24 -21.17
N PRO A 96 6.18 -4.45 -21.08
CA PRO A 96 4.98 -4.76 -21.83
C PRO A 96 3.78 -3.97 -21.28
N VAL A 97 2.92 -3.54 -22.20
CA VAL A 97 1.60 -2.95 -21.90
C VAL A 97 0.51 -3.80 -22.55
N PHE A 98 -0.68 -3.83 -21.96
CA PHE A 98 -1.80 -4.53 -22.56
C PHE A 98 -2.24 -3.85 -23.87
N PRO A 99 -2.54 -4.62 -24.94
CA PRO A 99 -2.88 -4.05 -26.25
C PRO A 99 -4.00 -3.02 -26.20
N GLY A 100 -3.78 -1.85 -26.82
CA GLY A 100 -4.75 -0.76 -26.87
C GLY A 100 -4.88 0.05 -25.58
N THR A 101 -3.95 -0.14 -24.64
CA THR A 101 -3.94 0.54 -23.34
C THR A 101 -2.55 1.10 -23.03
N GLU A 102 -2.46 1.86 -21.94
CA GLU A 102 -1.20 2.23 -21.27
C GLU A 102 -1.00 1.43 -19.96
N LEU A 103 -1.84 0.43 -19.72
CA LEU A 103 -1.76 -0.40 -18.53
C LEU A 103 -0.59 -1.37 -18.67
N MET A 104 0.40 -1.23 -17.80
CA MET A 104 1.58 -2.07 -17.81
C MET A 104 1.29 -3.48 -17.31
N HIS A 105 2.07 -4.43 -17.83
CA HIS A 105 2.11 -5.82 -17.41
C HIS A 105 3.44 -6.09 -16.69
N CYS A 106 3.39 -6.14 -15.36
CA CYS A 106 4.54 -6.21 -14.46
C CYS A 106 4.60 -7.58 -13.76
N SER A 107 4.76 -8.67 -14.52
CA SER A 107 4.72 -10.05 -14.00
C SER A 107 5.65 -10.31 -12.82
N ASP A 108 6.89 -9.80 -12.87
CA ASP A 108 7.87 -9.99 -11.79
C ASP A 108 7.39 -9.38 -10.46
N MET A 109 6.65 -8.26 -10.51
CA MET A 109 6.04 -7.68 -9.32
C MET A 109 4.95 -8.59 -8.75
N GLY A 110 4.21 -9.34 -9.58
CA GLY A 110 3.24 -10.32 -9.10
C GLY A 110 3.87 -11.45 -8.29
N VAL A 111 5.07 -11.89 -8.67
CA VAL A 111 5.87 -12.85 -7.89
C VAL A 111 6.28 -12.25 -6.55
N ASP A 112 6.80 -11.02 -6.58
CA ASP A 112 7.27 -10.31 -5.38
C ASP A 112 6.12 -9.96 -4.41
N ILE A 113 4.94 -9.61 -4.90
CA ILE A 113 3.74 -9.37 -4.08
C ILE A 113 3.42 -10.64 -3.27
N LYS A 114 3.37 -11.79 -3.94
CA LYS A 114 3.10 -13.08 -3.27
C LYS A 114 4.20 -13.45 -2.28
N HIS A 115 5.47 -13.12 -2.58
CA HIS A 115 6.59 -13.29 -1.65
C HIS A 115 6.40 -12.44 -0.39
N CYS A 116 6.14 -11.14 -0.52
CA CYS A 116 5.83 -10.24 0.59
C CYS A 116 4.65 -10.73 1.45
N GLN A 117 3.56 -11.16 0.82
CA GLN A 117 2.40 -11.72 1.52
C GLN A 117 2.76 -13.01 2.28
N SER A 118 3.60 -13.88 1.70
CA SER A 118 4.10 -15.09 2.38
C SER A 118 4.94 -14.80 3.62
N LYS A 119 5.49 -13.58 3.72
CA LYS A 119 6.22 -13.06 4.88
C LYS A 119 5.32 -12.35 5.90
N GLY A 120 4.01 -12.37 5.70
CA GLY A 120 3.04 -11.73 6.59
C GLY A 120 2.94 -10.21 6.43
N LYS A 121 3.44 -9.66 5.31
CA LYS A 121 3.30 -8.24 4.99
C LYS A 121 2.01 -7.97 4.23
N ILE A 122 1.48 -6.76 4.41
CA ILE A 122 0.35 -6.25 3.63
C ILE A 122 0.89 -5.45 2.45
N VAL A 123 0.39 -5.73 1.24
CA VAL A 123 0.77 -5.01 0.02
C VAL A 123 -0.45 -4.28 -0.56
N LEU A 124 -0.43 -2.94 -0.51
CA LEU A 124 -1.51 -2.08 -1.00
C LEU A 124 -1.09 -1.38 -2.29
N LEU A 125 -2.03 -1.15 -3.21
CA LEU A 125 -1.78 -0.27 -4.36
C LEU A 125 -2.12 1.16 -4.00
N SER A 126 -1.14 2.06 -4.08
CA SER A 126 -1.34 3.48 -3.81
C SER A 126 -1.85 4.21 -5.06
N ILE A 127 -2.97 4.90 -4.90
CA ILE A 127 -3.66 5.65 -5.94
C ILE A 127 -3.42 7.15 -5.72
N GLY A 128 -2.76 7.77 -6.68
CA GLY A 128 -2.48 9.21 -6.69
C GLY A 128 -1.00 9.54 -6.80
N GLY A 129 -0.48 10.29 -5.82
CA GLY A 129 0.84 10.91 -5.84
C GLY A 129 0.89 12.29 -6.51
N ALA A 130 2.01 12.99 -6.32
CA ALA A 130 2.21 14.39 -6.71
C ALA A 130 1.95 14.78 -8.18
N THR A 131 2.02 13.84 -9.14
CA THR A 131 1.82 14.12 -10.57
C THR A 131 0.59 13.43 -11.17
N ALA A 132 -0.38 13.09 -10.32
CA ALA A 132 -1.52 12.27 -10.73
C ALA A 132 -2.50 12.98 -11.67
N GLN A 133 -3.36 12.19 -12.34
CA GLN A 133 -4.54 12.65 -13.06
C GLN A 133 -5.75 11.90 -12.49
N LEU A 134 -6.46 12.59 -11.60
CA LEU A 134 -7.33 11.97 -10.60
C LEU A 134 -8.82 11.97 -10.97
N ASN A 135 -9.16 12.12 -12.25
CA ASN A 135 -10.55 12.21 -12.69
C ASN A 135 -11.03 10.88 -13.26
N SER A 136 -12.05 10.31 -12.64
CA SER A 136 -12.80 9.14 -13.13
C SER A 136 -14.18 9.10 -12.49
N ASP A 137 -15.03 8.19 -12.98
CA ASP A 137 -16.30 7.85 -12.34
C ASP A 137 -16.06 6.85 -11.20
N ALA A 138 -16.57 7.14 -10.00
CA ALA A 138 -16.27 6.35 -8.81
C ALA A 138 -16.79 4.91 -8.90
N ASP A 139 -17.97 4.70 -9.49
CA ASP A 139 -18.58 3.37 -9.63
C ASP A 139 -17.76 2.51 -10.59
N THR A 140 -17.50 3.05 -11.79
CA THR A 140 -16.72 2.37 -12.83
C THR A 140 -15.30 2.09 -12.36
N PHE A 141 -14.65 3.07 -11.73
CA PHE A 141 -13.25 2.94 -11.31
C PHE A 141 -13.08 1.96 -10.15
N SER A 142 -13.98 1.95 -9.17
CA SER A 142 -13.92 0.97 -8.06
C SER A 142 -14.02 -0.47 -8.57
N LYS A 143 -14.95 -0.73 -9.51
CA LYS A 143 -15.09 -2.05 -10.13
C LYS A 143 -13.85 -2.42 -10.94
N GLN A 144 -13.30 -1.45 -11.69
CA GLN A 144 -12.09 -1.66 -12.48
C GLN A 144 -10.88 -2.00 -11.59
N VAL A 145 -10.66 -1.28 -10.49
CA VAL A 145 -9.58 -1.60 -9.53
C VAL A 145 -9.73 -3.03 -8.99
N TRP A 146 -10.95 -3.41 -8.59
CA TRP A 146 -11.23 -4.76 -8.09
C TRP A 146 -10.95 -5.85 -9.14
N ASP A 147 -11.35 -5.64 -10.39
CA ASP A 147 -11.16 -6.59 -11.49
C ASP A 147 -9.70 -6.74 -11.94
N LEU A 148 -8.93 -5.66 -11.91
CA LEU A 148 -7.54 -5.64 -12.37
C LEU A 148 -6.57 -6.21 -11.33
N PHE A 149 -6.79 -5.92 -10.05
CA PHE A 149 -5.75 -6.10 -9.02
C PHE A 149 -6.16 -7.05 -7.89
N MET A 150 -7.45 -7.34 -7.72
CA MET A 150 -7.95 -8.12 -6.58
C MET A 150 -8.68 -9.38 -7.08
N GLU A 151 -9.71 -9.83 -6.35
CA GLU A 151 -10.48 -11.05 -6.65
C GLU A 151 -11.53 -10.89 -7.77
N GLY A 152 -11.61 -9.72 -8.41
CA GLY A 152 -12.39 -9.58 -9.63
C GLY A 152 -11.71 -10.25 -10.83
N SER A 153 -12.30 -10.10 -12.01
CA SER A 153 -11.83 -10.77 -13.23
C SER A 153 -11.60 -9.77 -14.36
N SER A 154 -10.43 -9.85 -14.98
CA SER A 154 -10.03 -9.04 -16.12
C SER A 154 -9.06 -9.84 -17.00
N PRO A 155 -9.10 -9.67 -18.34
CA PRO A 155 -8.05 -10.17 -19.21
C PRO A 155 -6.73 -9.38 -19.06
N TYR A 156 -6.77 -8.19 -18.48
CA TYR A 156 -5.62 -7.29 -18.32
C TYR A 156 -5.26 -7.17 -16.84
N ARG A 157 -4.45 -8.10 -16.33
CA ARG A 157 -4.02 -8.10 -14.93
C ARG A 157 -2.55 -7.74 -14.81
N PRO A 158 -2.21 -6.53 -14.32
CA PRO A 158 -0.82 -6.07 -14.27
C PRO A 158 0.13 -6.96 -13.47
N PHE A 159 -0.39 -7.66 -12.46
CA PHE A 159 0.38 -8.54 -11.58
C PHE A 159 0.00 -10.01 -11.77
N ASP A 160 -0.50 -10.37 -12.94
CA ASP A 160 -0.98 -11.71 -13.28
C ASP A 160 -2.00 -12.24 -12.25
N ASP A 161 -1.69 -13.37 -11.59
CA ASP A 161 -2.52 -14.04 -10.61
C ASP A 161 -2.35 -13.49 -9.18
N ALA A 162 -1.46 -12.50 -8.98
CA ALA A 162 -1.34 -11.85 -7.68
C ALA A 162 -2.61 -11.04 -7.36
N ILE A 163 -2.96 -11.05 -6.08
CA ILE A 163 -4.12 -10.36 -5.51
C ILE A 163 -3.58 -9.48 -4.38
N ILE A 164 -3.63 -8.16 -4.56
CA ILE A 164 -3.17 -7.20 -3.54
C ILE A 164 -4.13 -7.14 -2.35
N ASP A 165 -3.66 -6.61 -1.22
CA ASP A 165 -4.39 -6.63 0.05
C ASP A 165 -5.30 -5.40 0.25
N GLY A 166 -5.36 -4.49 -0.73
CA GLY A 166 -6.14 -3.28 -0.62
C GLY A 166 -5.62 -2.11 -1.44
N VAL A 167 -6.11 -0.92 -1.15
CA VAL A 167 -5.66 0.32 -1.80
C VAL A 167 -5.37 1.41 -0.77
N ASP A 168 -4.41 2.26 -1.12
CA ASP A 168 -4.10 3.50 -0.43
C ASP A 168 -4.54 4.71 -1.27
N LEU A 169 -5.11 5.72 -0.62
CA LEU A 169 -5.55 6.96 -1.25
C LEU A 169 -4.59 8.09 -0.90
N ASP A 170 -3.67 8.37 -1.81
CA ASP A 170 -2.65 9.41 -1.71
C ASP A 170 -2.98 10.57 -2.67
N PHE A 171 -4.08 11.26 -2.37
CA PHE A 171 -4.58 12.36 -3.20
C PHE A 171 -3.95 13.67 -2.73
N GLU A 172 -2.85 14.06 -3.36
CA GLU A 172 -2.11 15.29 -3.05
C GLU A 172 -2.67 16.55 -3.74
N GLN A 173 -3.68 16.39 -4.60
CA GLN A 173 -4.33 17.46 -5.35
C GLN A 173 -5.82 17.19 -5.51
N SER A 174 -6.56 18.23 -5.92
CA SER A 174 -8.00 18.13 -6.09
C SER A 174 -8.38 17.11 -7.18
N SER A 175 -9.48 16.41 -6.95
CA SER A 175 -10.05 15.41 -7.84
C SER A 175 -11.53 15.71 -8.06
N GLN A 176 -12.04 15.45 -9.26
CA GLN A 176 -13.47 15.47 -9.54
C GLN A 176 -14.15 14.14 -9.21
N MET A 177 -13.39 13.09 -8.92
CA MET A 177 -13.93 11.79 -8.51
C MET A 177 -14.52 11.92 -7.10
N ASN A 178 -15.71 11.35 -6.89
CA ASN A 178 -16.32 11.28 -5.57
C ASN A 178 -15.61 10.23 -4.71
N LEU A 179 -14.64 10.66 -3.89
CA LEU A 179 -13.81 9.77 -3.07
C LEU A 179 -14.61 9.02 -2.00
N ILE A 180 -15.66 9.64 -1.46
CA ILE A 180 -16.55 8.98 -0.48
C ILE A 180 -17.26 7.80 -1.15
N GLN A 181 -17.79 8.01 -2.35
CA GLN A 181 -18.44 6.96 -3.12
C GLN A 181 -17.44 5.87 -3.53
N PHE A 182 -16.24 6.23 -4.00
CA PHE A 182 -15.18 5.26 -4.30
C PHE A 182 -14.86 4.40 -3.08
N ALA A 183 -14.60 5.01 -1.91
CA ALA A 183 -14.30 4.29 -0.69
C ALA A 183 -15.44 3.37 -0.25
N ASN A 184 -16.70 3.82 -0.35
CA ASN A 184 -17.86 3.00 -0.02
C ASN A 184 -18.00 1.81 -0.98
N ASN A 185 -17.76 2.00 -2.28
CA ASN A 185 -17.79 0.95 -3.27
C ASN A 185 -16.69 -0.09 -3.03
N MET A 186 -15.45 0.35 -2.75
CA MET A 186 -14.36 -0.55 -2.39
C MET A 186 -14.68 -1.35 -1.13
N ASN A 187 -15.17 -0.70 -0.07
CA ASN A 187 -15.61 -1.37 1.16
C ASN A 187 -16.74 -2.38 0.93
N GLN A 188 -17.63 -2.16 -0.05
CA GLN A 188 -18.64 -3.13 -0.45
C GLN A 188 -18.04 -4.31 -1.21
N LEU A 189 -17.15 -4.06 -2.16
CA LEU A 189 -16.45 -5.10 -2.92
C LEU A 189 -15.59 -5.98 -2.01
N TYR A 190 -14.93 -5.42 -1.01
CA TYR A 190 -14.15 -6.15 -0.01
C TYR A 190 -14.98 -7.18 0.76
N LYS A 191 -16.27 -6.92 0.98
CA LYS A 191 -17.18 -7.88 1.63
C LYS A 191 -17.54 -9.08 0.75
N THR A 192 -17.29 -8.98 -0.55
CA THR A 192 -17.54 -10.06 -1.52
C THR A 192 -16.32 -10.96 -1.74
N GLY A 193 -15.13 -10.51 -1.33
CA GLY A 193 -13.90 -11.27 -1.43
C GLY A 193 -13.79 -12.38 -0.39
N THR A 194 -12.83 -13.28 -0.60
CA THR A 194 -12.53 -14.42 0.27
C THR A 194 -11.47 -14.11 1.32
N ARG A 195 -10.78 -12.96 1.19
CA ARG A 195 -9.79 -12.47 2.16
C ARG A 195 -10.18 -11.10 2.74
N LYS A 196 -9.50 -10.71 3.81
CA LYS A 196 -9.61 -9.36 4.36
C LYS A 196 -8.83 -8.39 3.46
N TYR A 197 -9.44 -7.25 3.20
CA TYR A 197 -8.84 -6.13 2.46
C TYR A 197 -8.80 -4.88 3.33
N TYR A 198 -7.92 -3.95 2.96
CA TYR A 198 -7.71 -2.68 3.64
C TYR A 198 -7.93 -1.50 2.69
N LEU A 199 -8.55 -0.45 3.20
CA LEU A 199 -8.58 0.86 2.57
C LEU A 199 -7.82 1.83 3.45
N THR A 200 -6.78 2.46 2.90
CA THR A 200 -5.97 3.43 3.62
C THR A 200 -5.99 4.79 2.93
N SER A 201 -5.47 5.81 3.61
CA SER A 201 -5.29 7.13 3.02
C SER A 201 -4.02 7.80 3.53
N ALA A 202 -3.53 8.78 2.77
CA ALA A 202 -2.31 9.51 3.08
C ALA A 202 -2.56 11.03 3.17
N PRO A 203 -3.33 11.51 4.15
CA PRO A 203 -3.56 12.95 4.31
C PRO A 203 -2.26 13.69 4.65
N GLN A 204 -2.14 14.93 4.21
CA GLN A 204 -1.14 15.83 4.76
C GLN A 204 -1.47 16.20 6.20
N CYS A 205 -0.48 16.69 6.95
CA CYS A 205 -0.71 17.02 8.36
C CYS A 205 -1.74 18.14 8.65
N PRO A 206 -2.02 19.14 7.78
CA PRO A 206 -3.05 20.13 8.06
C PRO A 206 -4.42 19.48 8.21
N TYR A 207 -5.12 19.78 9.30
CA TYR A 207 -6.45 19.22 9.59
C TYR A 207 -7.55 20.29 9.50
N PRO A 208 -8.67 20.03 8.80
CA PRO A 208 -8.89 18.87 7.93
C PRO A 208 -8.00 18.92 6.68
N ASP A 209 -7.59 17.74 6.19
CA ASP A 209 -6.84 17.65 4.94
C ASP A 209 -7.70 18.15 3.76
N ALA A 210 -7.10 18.93 2.87
CA ALA A 210 -7.83 19.62 1.80
C ALA A 210 -8.43 18.65 0.75
N ASN A 211 -7.82 17.49 0.55
CA ASN A 211 -8.22 16.52 -0.48
C ASN A 211 -8.97 15.32 0.13
N LEU A 212 -8.58 14.91 1.34
CA LEU A 212 -9.01 13.67 1.99
C LEU A 212 -9.85 13.92 3.26
N GLY A 213 -10.00 15.16 3.74
CA GLY A 213 -10.76 15.47 4.96
C GLY A 213 -12.24 15.07 4.87
N ASN A 214 -12.87 15.27 3.70
CA ASN A 214 -14.26 14.84 3.47
C ASN A 214 -14.39 13.31 3.43
N LEU A 215 -13.42 12.62 2.82
CA LEU A 215 -13.36 11.15 2.81
C LEU A 215 -13.26 10.63 4.24
N LEU A 216 -12.28 11.12 5.01
CA LEU A 216 -11.97 10.69 6.37
C LEU A 216 -13.10 10.95 7.37
N SER A 217 -14.01 11.88 7.08
CA SER A 217 -15.16 12.15 7.94
C SER A 217 -16.41 11.35 7.59
N GLN A 218 -16.49 10.74 6.40
CA GLN A 218 -17.75 10.18 5.86
C GLN A 218 -17.64 8.74 5.34
N ALA A 219 -16.43 8.21 5.15
CA ALA A 219 -16.20 6.84 4.70
C ALA A 219 -15.31 6.07 5.68
N HIS A 220 -15.42 4.75 5.65
CA HIS A 220 -14.56 3.88 6.45
C HIS A 220 -13.18 3.72 5.79
N VAL A 221 -12.13 4.05 6.54
CA VAL A 221 -10.72 3.86 6.17
C VAL A 221 -10.06 3.13 7.34
N ASP A 222 -9.37 2.02 7.07
CA ASP A 222 -8.73 1.18 8.10
C ASP A 222 -7.51 1.90 8.72
N MET A 223 -6.74 2.66 7.92
CA MET A 223 -5.48 3.31 8.34
C MET A 223 -5.27 4.66 7.65
N ALA A 224 -4.72 5.64 8.36
CA ALA A 224 -4.36 6.95 7.82
C ALA A 224 -2.87 7.25 8.04
N PHE A 225 -2.10 7.31 6.96
CA PHE A 225 -0.67 7.59 6.94
C PHE A 225 -0.42 9.10 6.84
N ILE A 226 -0.56 9.81 7.96
CA ILE A 226 -0.48 11.28 7.98
C ILE A 226 0.95 11.75 7.63
N GLN A 227 1.06 12.61 6.62
CA GLN A 227 2.31 13.17 6.14
C GLN A 227 2.75 14.38 6.99
N PHE A 228 3.60 14.14 8.01
CA PHE A 228 4.17 15.18 8.88
C PHE A 228 5.42 15.86 8.30
N TYR A 229 5.37 16.22 7.03
CA TYR A 229 6.43 16.91 6.29
C TYR A 229 5.82 17.74 5.15
N ASN A 230 6.60 18.65 4.57
CA ASN A 230 6.22 19.52 3.44
C ASN A 230 4.99 20.43 3.69
N SER A 231 4.59 20.62 4.95
CA SER A 231 3.39 21.37 5.35
C SER A 231 3.68 22.48 6.38
N GLY A 232 4.96 22.72 6.69
CA GLY A 232 5.49 23.92 7.32
C GLY A 232 5.22 24.07 8.82
N TRP A 233 3.96 24.11 9.25
CA TRP A 233 3.56 24.39 10.64
C TRP A 233 3.22 23.14 11.44
N CYS A 234 2.84 22.04 10.79
CA CYS A 234 2.58 20.74 11.42
C CYS A 234 3.63 19.68 11.07
N ASP A 235 4.76 20.06 10.46
CA ASP A 235 5.88 19.15 10.22
C ASP A 235 6.45 18.60 11.54
N ASN A 236 7.01 17.39 11.50
CA ASN A 236 7.59 16.66 12.66
C ASN A 236 8.57 17.48 13.53
N SER A 237 9.16 18.55 12.99
CA SER A 237 10.06 19.44 13.73
C SER A 237 9.34 20.40 14.69
N LYS A 238 8.00 20.48 14.69
CA LYS A 238 7.27 21.53 15.41
C LYS A 238 6.28 21.07 16.48
N TYR A 239 5.42 20.05 16.34
CA TYR A 239 4.51 19.61 17.42
C TYR A 239 3.98 18.17 17.21
N GLY A 240 3.47 17.55 18.28
CA GLY A 240 2.82 16.23 18.28
C GLY A 240 1.45 16.20 17.57
N LEU A 241 0.57 15.26 17.93
CA LEU A 241 -0.72 14.99 17.27
C LEU A 241 -1.95 15.88 17.64
N PRO A 242 -1.89 17.04 18.32
CA PRO A 242 -3.06 17.58 19.05
C PRO A 242 -4.19 18.13 18.16
N HIS A 243 -4.05 18.13 16.82
CA HIS A 243 -5.07 18.63 15.89
C HIS A 243 -5.81 17.53 15.12
N TRP A 244 -5.22 16.35 15.01
CA TRP A 244 -5.95 15.18 14.55
C TRP A 244 -6.77 14.70 15.74
N PRO A 245 -8.12 14.66 15.65
CA PRO A 245 -8.91 14.21 16.78
C PRO A 245 -8.43 12.80 17.17
N GLU A 246 -8.59 12.41 18.43
CA GLU A 246 -8.59 11.00 18.83
C GLU A 246 -9.81 10.29 18.20
N VAL A 247 -9.99 10.42 16.88
CA VAL A 247 -10.84 9.56 16.11
C VAL A 247 -10.22 8.19 16.25
N SER A 248 -11.04 7.22 16.62
CA SER A 248 -10.73 5.81 16.82
C SER A 248 -10.22 5.10 15.55
N TYR A 249 -9.29 5.70 14.81
CA TYR A 249 -8.32 4.95 14.03
C TYR A 249 -7.47 4.20 15.05
N SER A 250 -7.28 2.89 14.85
CA SER A 250 -6.38 2.11 15.71
C SER A 250 -5.07 2.89 15.89
N LYS A 251 -4.67 3.07 17.15
CA LYS A 251 -3.56 3.91 17.61
C LYS A 251 -2.21 3.47 17.02
N CYS A 252 -1.91 3.67 15.73
CA CYS A 252 -0.82 2.88 15.14
C CYS A 252 -0.02 3.53 14.02
N PHE A 253 0.62 4.71 14.18
CA PHE A 253 1.56 5.15 13.13
C PHE A 253 2.84 5.83 13.64
N ARG A 254 3.98 5.18 13.37
CA ARG A 254 5.24 5.85 13.00
C ARG A 254 5.41 5.66 11.50
N CYS A 255 5.16 6.69 10.70
CA CYS A 255 5.51 6.69 9.29
C CYS A 255 6.92 7.26 9.13
N LEU A 256 7.79 6.51 8.44
CA LEU A 256 9.04 7.03 7.89
C LEU A 256 8.89 6.96 6.37
N LEU A 257 8.70 8.10 5.70
CA LEU A 257 9.04 8.14 4.28
C LEU A 257 10.56 8.10 4.17
N ILE A 258 11.08 7.15 3.40
CA ILE A 258 12.47 7.09 2.99
C ILE A 258 12.55 7.41 1.49
#